data_AF-A0AA88CE16-F1
#
_entry.id   AF-A0AA88CE16-F1
#
_cell.length_a   1.000
_cell.length_b   1.000
_cell.length_c   1.000
_cell.angle_alpha   90.00
_cell.angle_beta   90.00
_cell.angle_gamma   90.00
#
_symmetry.space_group_name_H-M   'P 1'
#
loop_
_entity.id
_entity.type
_entity.pdbx_description
1 polymer ?
#
loop_
_entity_poly.entity_id
_entity_poly.type
_entity_poly.pdbx_seq_one_letter_code
_entity_poly.pdbx_strand_id
1 'polypeptide(L)' 'MQESAAADGLNPMPPTLPGGLDDLLELVVPELQRRGLLRKAYDSSTLRGHLKL' A
#
# COMPACT_ATOMS: atom_id res chain seq x y z
N MET A 1 14.58 14.77 10.30
CA MET A 1 13.41 14.08 9.73
C MET A 1 12.79 13.30 10.86
N GLN A 2 11.58 13.65 11.26
CA GLN A 2 10.87 12.99 12.34
C GLN A 2 10.44 11.62 11.83
N GLU A 3 10.87 10.54 12.48
CA GLU A 3 10.25 9.22 12.25
C GLU A 3 8.80 9.35 12.74
N SER A 4 7.88 9.55 11.80
CA SER A 4 6.45 9.48 12.06
C SER A 4 6.16 8.16 12.77
N ALA A 5 5.25 8.19 13.75
CA ALA A 5 4.82 7.01 14.51
C ALA A 5 4.76 5.77 13.62
N ALA A 6 5.45 4.69 14.04
CA ALA A 6 5.56 3.45 13.26
C ALA A 6 4.15 2.98 12.87
N ALA A 7 3.86 3.02 11.56
CA ALA A 7 2.57 2.64 11.00
C ALA A 7 2.74 1.37 10.16
N ASP A 8 1.89 0.37 10.38
CA ASP A 8 1.90 -0.90 9.62
C ASP A 8 1.24 -0.77 8.23
N GLY A 9 0.64 0.38 7.93
CA GLY A 9 -0.06 0.62 6.67
C GLY A 9 -0.58 2.05 6.53
N LEU A 10 -1.25 2.31 5.41
CA LEU A 10 -1.86 3.60 5.07
C LEU A 10 -3.28 3.40 4.56
N ASN A 11 -4.14 4.39 4.81
CA ASN A 11 -5.47 4.47 4.20
C ASN A 11 -5.42 5.58 3.12
N PRO A 12 -5.36 5.23 1.82
CA PRO A 12 -5.25 6.24 0.76
C PRO A 12 -6.58 6.99 0.62
N MET A 13 -6.54 8.32 0.78
CA MET A 13 -7.69 9.20 0.61
C MET A 13 -7.38 10.23 -0.50
N PRO A 14 -7.43 9.82 -1.78
CA PRO A 14 -7.16 10.73 -2.88
C PRO A 14 -8.25 11.81 -3.00
N PRO A 15 -7.91 13.01 -3.51
CA PRO A 15 -8.86 14.11 -3.66
C PRO A 15 -9.91 13.88 -4.75
N THR A 16 -9.61 13.02 -5.73
CA THR A 16 -10.50 12.66 -6.83
C THR A 16 -10.40 11.16 -7.11
N LEU A 17 -11.53 10.56 -7.49
CA LEU A 17 -11.63 9.16 -7.89
C LEU A 17 -12.22 9.05 -9.31
N PRO A 18 -11.72 8.16 -10.17
CA PRO A 18 -10.62 7.20 -9.92
C PRO A 18 -9.21 7.79 -10.06
N GLY A 19 -9.04 8.93 -10.72
CA GLY A 19 -7.72 9.42 -11.16
C GLY A 19 -6.66 9.56 -10.06
N GLY A 20 -7.00 10.08 -8.88
CA GLY A 20 -6.03 10.17 -7.78
C GLY A 20 -5.64 8.82 -7.18
N LEU A 21 -6.46 7.78 -7.36
CA LEU A 21 -6.09 6.40 -7.04
C LEU A 21 -5.21 5.82 -8.16
N ASP A 22 -5.53 6.09 -9.42
CA ASP A 22 -4.76 5.61 -10.58
C ASP A 22 -3.30 6.09 -10.50
N ASP A 23 -3.07 7.36 -10.16
CA ASP A 23 -1.72 7.91 -9.95
C ASP A 23 -0.93 7.13 -8.88
N LEU A 24 -1.59 6.73 -7.79
CA LEU A 24 -0.96 5.95 -6.72
C LEU A 24 -0.61 4.54 -7.21
N LEU A 25 -1.49 3.91 -7.98
CA LEU A 25 -1.28 2.58 -8.55
C LEU A 25 -0.17 2.58 -9.59
N GLU A 26 -0.05 3.63 -10.41
CA GLU A 26 0.92 3.72 -11.49
C GLU A 26 2.30 4.20 -11.01
N LEU A 27 2.35 5.13 -10.06
CA LEU A 27 3.60 5.79 -9.66
C LEU A 27 4.16 5.25 -8.34
N VAL A 28 3.29 4.99 -7.35
CA VAL A 28 3.73 4.68 -5.98
C VAL A 28 3.88 3.18 -5.76
N VAL A 29 2.89 2.38 -6.16
CA VAL A 29 2.91 0.92 -5.97
C VAL A 29 4.17 0.26 -6.56
N PRO A 30 4.60 0.56 -7.80
CA PRO A 30 5.80 -0.05 -8.37
C PRO A 30 7.07 0.29 -7.56
N GLU A 31 7.17 1.53 -7.07
CA GLU A 31 8.33 1.95 -6.29
C GLU A 31 8.37 1.29 -4.90
N LEU A 32 7.22 1.15 -4.23
CA LEU A 32 7.13 0.41 -2.97
C LEU A 32 7.46 -1.08 -3.15
N GLN A 33 7.00 -1.68 -4.25
CA GLN A 33 7.35 -3.07 -4.60
C GLN A 33 8.84 -3.21 -4.95
N ARG A 34 9.45 -2.22 -5.62
CA ARG A 34 10.89 -2.19 -5.93
C ARG A 34 11.74 -2.13 -4.66
N ARG A 35 11.27 -1.38 -3.65
CA ARG A 35 11.92 -1.28 -2.32
C ARG A 35 11.64 -2.46 -1.40
N GLY A 36 10.81 -3.43 -1.81
CA GLY A 36 10.41 -4.57 -0.98
C GLY A 36 9.48 -4.19 0.18
N LEU A 37 8.87 -3.01 0.15
CA LEU A 37 7.95 -2.51 1.18
C LEU A 37 6.50 -2.93 0.94
N LEU A 38 6.18 -3.38 -0.29
CA LEU A 38 4.84 -3.82 -0.67
C LEU A 38 4.90 -5.18 -1.36
N ARG A 39 3.93 -6.04 -1.04
CA ARG A 39 3.76 -7.36 -1.66
C ARG A 39 3.48 -7.25 -3.16
N LYS A 40 3.95 -8.25 -3.93
CA LYS A 40 3.67 -8.38 -5.37
C LYS A 40 2.51 -9.33 -5.68
N ALA A 41 2.23 -10.25 -4.77
CA ALA A 41 1.14 -11.20 -4.87
C ALA A 41 0.49 -11.43 -3.50
N TYR A 42 -0.66 -12.08 -3.50
CA TYR A 42 -1.41 -12.46 -2.32
C TYR A 42 -1.26 -13.97 -2.09
N ASP A 43 -0.91 -14.37 -0.86
CA ASP A 43 -0.63 -15.79 -0.54
C ASP A 43 -1.68 -16.45 0.38
N SER A 44 -2.74 -15.71 0.73
CA SER A 44 -3.86 -16.19 1.57
C SER A 44 -5.19 -16.05 0.82
N SER A 45 -6.23 -16.70 1.28
CA SER A 45 -7.60 -16.52 0.77
C SER A 45 -8.48 -15.70 1.71
N THR A 46 -7.98 -15.33 2.89
CA THR A 46 -8.71 -14.55 3.89
C THR A 46 -8.01 -13.23 4.19
N LEU A 47 -8.81 -12.20 4.48
CA LEU A 47 -8.31 -10.90 4.90
C LEU A 47 -7.38 -11.00 6.12
N ARG A 48 -7.74 -11.82 7.12
CA ARG A 48 -6.92 -12.03 8.32
C ARG A 48 -5.56 -12.63 7.96
N GLY A 49 -5.54 -13.66 7.09
CA GLY A 49 -4.28 -14.23 6.62
C GLY A 49 -3.41 -13.24 5.81
N HIS A 50 -4.00 -12.27 5.12
CA HIS A 50 -3.24 -11.19 4.46
C HIS A 50 -2.62 -10.19 5.44
N LEU A 51 -3.26 -9.97 6.58
CA LEU A 51 -2.79 -9.10 7.65
C LEU A 51 -1.88 -9.84 8.66
N LYS A 52 -1.69 -11.16 8.49
CA LYS A 52 -0.99 -12.05 9.43
C LYS A 52 -1.62 -12.05 10.83
N LEU A 53 -2.96 -11.99 10.86
CA LEU A 53 -3.81 -12.05 12.06
C LEU A 53 -4.59 -13.37 12.14
#